data_AF-A0A560H6A5-F1
#
_entry.id   AF-A0A560H6A5-F1
#
_cell.length_a   1.000
_cell.length_b   1.000
_cell.length_c   1.000
_cell.angle_alpha   90.00
_cell.angle_beta   90.00
_cell.angle_gamma   90.00
#
_symmetry.space_group_name_H-M   'P 1'
#
loop_
_entity.id
_entity.type
_entity.pdbx_description
1 polymer ?
#
loop_
_entity_poly.entity_id
_entity_poly.type
_entity_poly.pdbx_seq_one_letter_code
_entity_poly.pdbx_strand_id
1 'polypeptide(L)'
;MSLRVAVRRSLMTLPVLASATTLAFVGAAPAWAQAAKPAATTPSTGSAPILPSATKPTAPAAAAPAAGTKAGEEDDGWTCPFPKKVPTIPDGKTAPEADMRKAHEEMQAYVNSGQGFIACVDQLVAQHPDKVTVAKFLQLTRVQDAVVSDMEILAARFNQQLHVYKARTGGAPAPAAPAPATKPAGK
;
A
#
# COMPACT_ATOMS: atom_id res chain seq x y z
N MET A 1 40.24 -27.05 26.68
CA MET A 1 39.87 -27.82 25.48
C MET A 1 38.75 -27.04 24.80
N SER A 2 39.06 -25.96 24.07
CA SER A 2 39.33 -25.93 22.62
C SER A 2 38.15 -26.41 21.78
N LEU A 3 37.41 -25.47 21.17
CA LEU A 3 37.25 -25.37 19.71
C LEU A 3 36.61 -24.02 19.35
N ARG A 4 37.43 -23.07 18.88
CA ARG A 4 37.00 -21.83 18.23
C ARG A 4 36.80 -22.16 16.74
N VAL A 5 35.56 -22.15 16.25
CA VAL A 5 35.29 -22.29 14.81
C VAL A 5 35.36 -20.91 14.16
N ALA A 6 36.49 -20.67 13.49
CA ALA A 6 36.69 -19.53 12.61
C ALA A 6 35.97 -19.80 11.28
N VAL A 7 34.82 -19.15 11.06
CA VAL A 7 34.18 -19.14 9.74
C VAL A 7 34.91 -18.11 8.89
N ARG A 8 35.77 -18.64 8.01
CA ARG A 8 36.48 -17.88 6.98
C ARG A 8 35.48 -17.19 6.06
N ARG A 9 35.63 -15.87 6.04
CA ARG A 9 35.09 -14.92 5.06
C ARG A 9 35.65 -15.29 3.68
N SER A 10 34.94 -16.13 2.92
CA SER A 10 35.23 -16.35 1.49
C SER A 10 34.78 -15.12 0.71
N LEU A 11 35.74 -14.22 0.43
CA LEU A 11 35.66 -13.32 -0.70
C LEU A 11 35.57 -14.16 -1.98
N MET A 12 34.37 -14.27 -2.56
CA MET A 12 34.25 -14.62 -3.96
C MET A 12 34.36 -13.34 -4.78
N THR A 13 35.60 -13.08 -5.20
CA THR A 13 35.97 -12.18 -6.29
C THR A 13 35.34 -12.73 -7.57
N LEU A 14 34.25 -12.11 -8.02
CA LEU A 14 33.69 -12.37 -9.34
C LEU A 14 34.56 -11.68 -10.41
N PRO A 15 34.94 -12.38 -11.49
CA PRO A 15 35.65 -11.76 -12.61
C PRO A 15 34.71 -10.80 -13.35
N VAL A 16 35.08 -9.53 -13.38
CA VAL A 16 34.50 -8.53 -14.28
C VAL A 16 34.95 -8.86 -15.69
N LEU A 17 34.13 -9.64 -16.41
CA LEU A 17 34.21 -9.76 -17.87
C LEU A 17 33.59 -8.51 -18.48
N ALA A 18 34.45 -7.55 -18.80
CA ALA A 18 34.13 -6.43 -19.67
C ALA A 18 33.98 -6.94 -21.11
N SER A 19 32.81 -7.47 -21.45
CA SER A 19 32.41 -7.73 -22.83
C SER A 19 31.75 -6.48 -23.39
N ALA A 20 32.56 -5.60 -23.98
CA ALA A 20 32.08 -4.51 -24.82
C ALA A 20 31.46 -5.09 -26.09
N THR A 21 30.19 -5.46 -26.01
CA THR A 21 29.38 -5.82 -27.18
C THR A 21 28.60 -4.59 -27.56
N THR A 22 29.15 -3.78 -28.46
CA THR A 22 28.41 -2.74 -29.19
C THR A 22 27.42 -3.43 -30.13
N LEU A 23 26.29 -3.86 -29.57
CA LEU A 23 25.11 -4.20 -30.36
C LEU A 23 24.54 -2.89 -30.90
N ALA A 24 24.66 -2.72 -32.22
CA ALA A 24 23.83 -1.77 -32.96
C ALA A 24 22.37 -2.12 -32.68
N PHE A 25 21.73 -1.33 -31.82
CA PHE A 25 20.31 -1.44 -31.50
C PHE A 25 19.52 -0.93 -32.72
N VAL A 26 19.39 -1.77 -33.74
CA VAL A 26 18.37 -1.59 -34.77
C VAL A 26 17.04 -1.74 -34.04
N GLY A 27 16.31 -0.63 -33.94
CA GLY A 27 15.13 -0.49 -33.11
C GLY A 27 14.07 -1.57 -33.37
N ALA A 28 14.05 -2.57 -32.51
CA ALA A 28 12.86 -3.36 -32.26
C ALA A 28 11.96 -2.53 -31.32
N ALA A 29 10.97 -1.86 -31.91
CA ALA A 29 9.88 -1.28 -31.14
C ALA A 29 9.28 -2.38 -30.26
N PRO A 30 8.99 -2.10 -28.98
CA PRO A 30 8.48 -3.12 -28.10
C PRO A 30 7.08 -3.55 -28.55
N ALA A 31 6.84 -4.87 -28.54
CA ALA A 31 5.65 -5.53 -29.07
C ALA A 31 4.32 -5.18 -28.35
N TRP A 32 4.33 -4.25 -27.40
CA TRP A 32 3.10 -3.66 -26.83
C TRP A 32 2.58 -2.45 -27.63
N ALA A 33 3.31 -1.99 -28.65
CA ALA A 33 2.90 -0.93 -29.56
C ALA A 33 2.12 -1.42 -30.80
N GLN A 34 1.48 -2.59 -30.74
CA GLN A 34 0.47 -2.93 -31.74
C GLN A 34 -0.80 -2.14 -31.45
N ALA A 35 -0.91 -1.03 -32.17
CA ALA A 35 -2.16 -0.35 -32.44
C ALA A 35 -3.22 -1.38 -32.83
N ALA A 36 -4.15 -1.64 -31.91
CA ALA A 36 -5.42 -2.23 -32.24
C ALA A 36 -6.09 -1.29 -33.25
N LYS A 37 -6.15 -1.76 -34.49
CA LYS A 37 -6.96 -1.20 -35.57
C LYS A 37 -8.37 -0.94 -35.00
N PRO A 38 -8.92 0.28 -35.10
CA PRO A 38 -10.28 0.52 -34.63
C PRO A 38 -11.23 -0.32 -35.49
N ALA A 39 -11.78 -1.38 -34.90
CA ALA A 39 -12.94 -2.05 -35.46
C ALA A 39 -14.08 -1.04 -35.45
N ALA A 40 -14.61 -0.75 -36.63
CA ALA A 40 -15.81 0.07 -36.79
C ALA A 40 -16.97 -0.61 -36.04
N THR A 41 -17.27 -0.11 -34.85
CA THR A 41 -18.49 -0.45 -34.12
C THR A 41 -19.63 0.35 -34.72
N THR A 42 -20.56 -0.38 -35.37
CA THR A 42 -21.85 0.12 -35.82
C THR A 42 -22.63 0.73 -34.65
N PRO A 43 -23.30 1.88 -34.83
CA PRO A 43 -24.17 2.45 -33.81
C PRO A 43 -25.42 1.58 -33.64
N SER A 44 -25.47 0.83 -32.53
CA SER A 44 -26.70 0.16 -32.09
C SER A 44 -27.56 1.18 -31.37
N THR A 45 -28.47 1.81 -32.11
CA THR A 45 -29.59 2.60 -31.59
C THR A 45 -30.57 1.66 -30.88
N GLY A 46 -30.31 1.38 -29.61
CA GLY A 46 -31.18 0.61 -28.73
C GLY A 46 -31.59 1.47 -27.54
N SER A 47 -32.70 2.20 -27.70
CA SER A 47 -33.42 2.82 -26.60
C SER A 47 -33.84 1.75 -25.60
N ALA A 48 -33.32 1.82 -24.37
CA ALA A 48 -33.85 1.09 -23.22
C ALA A 48 -34.12 2.09 -22.08
N PRO A 49 -35.22 1.90 -21.33
CA PRO A 49 -35.85 2.92 -20.51
C PRO A 49 -35.05 3.31 -19.28
N ILE A 50 -35.19 4.59 -18.94
CA ILE A 50 -34.75 5.24 -17.71
C ILE A 50 -35.43 4.53 -16.53
N LEU A 51 -34.63 3.84 -15.70
CA LEU A 51 -35.05 3.40 -14.37
C LEU A 51 -34.66 4.45 -13.33
N PRO A 52 -35.52 4.73 -12.33
CA PRO A 52 -35.33 5.79 -11.36
C PRO A 52 -34.29 5.43 -10.28
N SER A 53 -33.59 6.48 -9.83
CA SER A 53 -32.87 6.65 -8.57
C SER A 53 -32.94 5.50 -7.56
N ALA A 54 -31.84 4.76 -7.42
CA ALA A 54 -31.58 3.89 -6.28
C ALA A 54 -30.46 4.48 -5.41
N THR A 55 -30.91 5.09 -4.31
CA THR A 55 -30.28 5.16 -2.98
C THR A 55 -28.74 5.22 -2.87
N LYS A 56 -28.29 6.38 -2.38
CA LYS A 56 -27.09 6.64 -1.56
C LYS A 56 -26.49 5.35 -0.99
N PRO A 57 -25.22 5.02 -1.31
CA PRO A 57 -24.49 4.01 -0.57
C PRO A 57 -24.32 4.53 0.86
N THR A 58 -25.18 4.06 1.76
CA THR A 58 -24.85 4.02 3.18
C THR A 58 -23.67 3.06 3.27
N ALA A 59 -22.46 3.62 3.25
CA ALA A 59 -21.26 2.87 3.56
C ALA A 59 -21.56 2.11 4.85
N PRO A 60 -21.42 0.77 4.88
CA PRO A 60 -21.40 0.11 6.16
C PRO A 60 -20.30 0.81 6.95
N ALA A 61 -20.67 1.33 8.11
CA ALA A 61 -19.74 1.59 9.19
C ALA A 61 -19.11 0.24 9.48
N ALA A 62 -18.08 -0.11 8.71
CA ALA A 62 -17.12 -1.12 9.08
C ALA A 62 -16.62 -0.63 10.43
N ALA A 63 -17.08 -1.31 11.47
CA ALA A 63 -16.61 -1.12 12.82
C ALA A 63 -15.09 -1.14 12.72
N ALA A 64 -14.48 0.05 12.84
CA ALA A 64 -13.05 0.15 13.03
C ALA A 64 -12.76 -0.78 14.21
N PRO A 65 -11.89 -1.79 14.07
CA PRO A 65 -11.47 -2.56 15.22
C PRO A 65 -10.96 -1.56 16.24
N ALA A 66 -11.59 -1.57 17.42
CA ALA A 66 -11.30 -0.62 18.48
C ALA A 66 -9.79 -0.58 18.71
N ALA A 67 -9.19 0.58 18.43
CA ALA A 67 -7.85 0.91 18.86
C ALA A 67 -7.85 0.89 20.39
N GLY A 68 -7.47 -0.25 20.97
CA GLY A 68 -7.69 -0.50 22.38
C GLY A 68 -7.12 -1.83 22.83
N THR A 69 -5.80 -1.97 22.75
CA THR A 69 -5.05 -2.70 23.78
C THR A 69 -3.58 -2.33 23.65
N LYS A 70 -3.02 -1.80 24.73
CA LYS A 70 -1.58 -1.85 24.95
C LYS A 70 -1.22 -3.34 24.89
N ALA A 71 -0.61 -3.79 23.79
CA ALA A 71 0.12 -5.04 23.79
C ALA A 71 1.25 -4.85 24.80
N GLY A 72 1.02 -5.36 26.01
CA GLY A 72 2.07 -5.55 27.00
C GLY A 72 3.14 -6.41 26.35
N GLU A 73 4.31 -5.82 26.17
CA GLU A 73 5.52 -6.18 26.90
C GLU A 73 5.43 -7.50 27.70
N GLU A 74 5.35 -8.62 26.97
CA GLU A 74 5.99 -9.87 27.38
C GLU A 74 6.89 -10.27 26.20
N ASP A 75 8.17 -9.95 26.38
CA ASP A 75 9.26 -9.98 25.42
C ASP A 75 9.73 -11.43 25.21
N ASP A 76 8.85 -12.28 24.68
CA ASP A 76 9.30 -13.48 23.98
C ASP A 76 9.80 -12.95 22.63
N GLY A 77 11.12 -12.96 22.37
CA GLY A 77 11.79 -12.39 21.18
C GLY A 77 11.42 -13.00 19.81
N TRP A 78 10.13 -13.31 19.61
CA TRP A 78 9.48 -14.04 18.53
C TRP A 78 8.20 -13.32 18.03
N THR A 79 7.87 -12.15 18.57
CA THR A 79 6.66 -11.42 18.18
C THR A 79 6.96 -10.43 17.06
N CYS A 80 6.39 -10.67 15.88
CA CYS A 80 6.47 -9.74 14.76
C CYS A 80 5.62 -8.49 15.02
N PRO A 81 6.17 -7.28 14.81
CA PRO A 81 5.45 -6.04 15.09
C PRO A 81 4.26 -5.91 14.13
N PHE A 82 3.05 -6.04 14.66
CA PHE A 82 1.83 -5.87 13.87
C PHE A 82 1.61 -4.39 13.51
N PRO A 83 1.11 -4.06 12.30
CA PRO A 83 0.77 -2.70 11.92
C PRO A 83 -0.34 -2.13 12.83
N LYS A 84 0.00 -1.17 13.70
CA LYS A 84 -0.92 -0.70 14.78
C LYS A 84 -1.84 0.44 14.39
N LYS A 85 -1.51 1.24 13.37
CA LYS A 85 -2.22 2.50 13.07
C LYS A 85 -2.84 2.45 11.68
N VAL A 86 -4.15 2.17 11.63
CA VAL A 86 -4.93 2.30 10.39
C VAL A 86 -4.99 3.79 10.02
N PRO A 87 -4.60 4.17 8.79
CA PRO A 87 -4.61 5.56 8.34
C PRO A 87 -6.04 6.09 8.22
N THR A 88 -6.26 7.35 8.58
CA THR A 88 -7.55 8.01 8.34
C THR A 88 -7.58 8.56 6.92
N ILE A 89 -8.55 8.13 6.13
CA ILE A 89 -8.73 8.59 4.75
C ILE A 89 -9.78 9.71 4.75
N PRO A 90 -9.41 10.98 4.51
CA PRO A 90 -10.34 12.09 4.48
C PRO A 90 -11.19 12.10 3.20
N ASP A 91 -12.34 12.78 3.24
CA ASP A 91 -13.26 12.89 2.09
C ASP A 91 -12.70 13.85 1.03
N GLY A 92 -12.38 13.34 -0.16
CA GLY A 92 -11.83 14.12 -1.27
C GLY A 92 -12.73 15.26 -1.76
N LYS A 93 -14.03 15.25 -1.43
CA LYS A 93 -14.95 16.35 -1.77
C LYS A 93 -14.72 17.61 -0.93
N THR A 94 -14.30 17.45 0.32
CA THR A 94 -14.21 18.55 1.30
C THR A 94 -12.80 18.75 1.85
N ALA A 95 -11.98 17.72 1.88
CA ALA A 95 -10.64 17.75 2.47
C ALA A 95 -9.73 18.81 1.85
N PRO A 96 -8.96 19.55 2.66
CA PRO A 96 -7.88 20.41 2.17
C PRO A 96 -6.71 19.55 1.65
N GLU A 97 -5.84 20.15 0.82
CA GLU A 97 -4.68 19.45 0.26
C GLU A 97 -3.74 18.89 1.34
N ALA A 98 -3.54 19.67 2.40
CA ALA A 98 -2.70 19.27 3.53
C ALA A 98 -3.16 17.96 4.17
N ASP A 99 -4.47 17.74 4.27
CA ASP A 99 -5.04 16.52 4.85
C ASP A 99 -4.90 15.33 3.88
N MET A 100 -5.08 15.54 2.58
CA MET A 100 -4.86 14.49 1.57
C MET A 100 -3.39 14.03 1.53
N ARG A 101 -2.45 14.98 1.68
CA ARG A 101 -1.01 14.69 1.75
C ARG A 101 -0.65 13.94 3.02
N LYS A 102 -1.17 14.38 4.17
CA LYS A 102 -0.97 13.69 5.44
C LYS A 102 -1.53 12.25 5.40
N ALA A 103 -2.71 12.07 4.81
CA ALA A 103 -3.30 10.74 4.63
C ALA A 103 -2.42 9.84 3.74
N HIS A 104 -1.75 10.39 2.73
CA HIS A 104 -0.78 9.66 1.92
C HIS A 104 0.41 9.17 2.75
N GLU A 105 0.99 10.05 3.56
CA GLU A 105 2.12 9.72 4.46
C GLU A 105 1.73 8.65 5.47
N GLU A 106 0.54 8.75 6.07
CA GLU A 106 0.03 7.73 7.00
C GLU A 106 -0.23 6.40 6.30
N MET A 107 -0.74 6.42 5.05
CA MET A 107 -0.92 5.22 4.24
C MET A 107 0.41 4.52 3.93
N GLN A 108 1.43 5.29 3.53
CA GLN A 108 2.76 4.76 3.28
C GLN A 108 3.37 4.15 4.55
N ALA A 109 3.23 4.83 5.69
CA ALA A 109 3.67 4.29 6.97
C ALA A 109 2.97 2.97 7.31
N TYR A 110 1.66 2.87 7.06
CA TYR A 110 0.90 1.63 7.26
C TYR A 110 1.40 0.50 6.36
N VAL A 111 1.54 0.76 5.04
CA VAL A 111 2.05 -0.23 4.08
C VAL A 111 3.45 -0.71 4.45
N ASN A 112 4.36 0.21 4.82
CA ASN A 112 5.71 -0.14 5.25
C ASN A 112 5.69 -1.02 6.51
N SER A 113 4.82 -0.72 7.47
CA SER A 113 4.67 -1.55 8.66
C SER A 113 4.06 -2.92 8.38
N GLY A 114 3.12 -3.02 7.43
CA GLY A 114 2.55 -4.29 6.97
C GLY A 114 3.59 -5.16 6.25
N GLN A 115 4.41 -4.57 5.37
CA GLN A 115 5.52 -5.27 4.72
C GLN A 115 6.57 -5.74 5.74
N GLY A 116 6.88 -4.90 6.75
CA GLY A 116 7.77 -5.29 7.84
C GLY A 116 7.25 -6.47 8.66
N PHE A 117 5.94 -6.51 8.91
CA PHE A 117 5.29 -7.65 9.56
C PHE A 117 5.43 -8.93 8.73
N ILE A 118 5.12 -8.88 7.43
CA ILE A 118 5.22 -10.04 6.52
C ILE A 118 6.65 -10.57 6.50
N ALA A 119 7.63 -9.70 6.28
CA ALA A 119 9.04 -10.08 6.25
C ALA A 119 9.51 -10.70 7.58
N CYS A 120 9.04 -10.19 8.72
CA CYS A 120 9.36 -10.76 10.02
C CYS A 120 8.79 -12.19 10.16
N VAL A 121 7.53 -12.41 9.75
CA VAL A 121 6.91 -13.73 9.80
C VAL A 121 7.68 -14.72 8.92
N ASP A 122 8.08 -14.31 7.72
CA ASP A 122 8.87 -15.15 6.81
C ASP A 122 10.23 -15.51 7.42
N GLN A 123 10.90 -14.56 8.07
CA GLN A 123 12.15 -14.81 8.80
C GLN A 123 11.95 -15.76 9.98
N LEU A 124 10.85 -15.62 10.72
CA LEU A 124 10.52 -16.47 11.86
C LEU A 124 10.37 -17.94 11.43
N VAL A 125 9.65 -18.16 10.32
CA VAL A 125 9.44 -19.50 9.74
C VAL A 125 10.76 -20.06 9.22
N ALA A 126 11.58 -19.24 8.56
CA ALA A 126 12.87 -19.66 8.00
C ALA A 126 13.90 -20.02 9.08
N GLN A 127 13.95 -19.27 10.18
CA GLN A 127 14.94 -19.48 11.26
C GLN A 127 14.56 -20.63 12.20
N HIS A 128 13.28 -20.96 12.28
CA HIS A 128 12.76 -21.91 13.27
C HIS A 128 11.70 -22.87 12.71
N PRO A 129 12.02 -23.64 11.66
CA PRO A 129 11.07 -24.55 11.03
C PRO A 129 10.58 -25.67 11.97
N ASP A 130 11.37 -25.99 13.01
CA ASP A 130 11.06 -26.99 14.04
C ASP A 130 10.10 -26.47 15.11
N LYS A 131 10.00 -25.15 15.29
CA LYS A 131 9.16 -24.52 16.31
C LYS A 131 7.82 -24.02 15.77
N VAL A 132 7.72 -23.79 14.46
CA VAL A 132 6.46 -23.38 13.82
C VAL A 132 5.64 -24.63 13.48
N THR A 133 4.66 -24.96 14.32
CA THR A 133 3.70 -26.01 14.00
C THR A 133 2.85 -25.62 12.77
N VAL A 134 2.33 -26.61 12.04
CA VAL A 134 1.43 -26.38 10.89
C VAL A 134 0.24 -25.50 11.28
N ALA A 135 -0.33 -25.71 12.47
CA ALA A 135 -1.43 -24.89 12.99
C ALA A 135 -1.01 -23.42 13.18
N LYS A 136 0.18 -23.18 13.72
CA LYS A 136 0.71 -21.82 13.91
C LYS A 136 1.04 -21.16 12.57
N PHE A 137 1.62 -21.90 11.62
CA PHE A 137 1.88 -21.42 10.27
C PHE A 137 0.60 -21.00 9.55
N LEU A 138 -0.45 -21.82 9.59
CA LEU A 138 -1.75 -21.48 9.00
C LEU A 138 -2.39 -20.25 9.67
N GLN A 139 -2.23 -20.11 10.99
CA GLN A 139 -2.68 -18.91 11.70
C GLN A 139 -1.92 -17.66 11.21
N LEU A 140 -0.59 -17.73 11.12
CA LEU A 140 0.24 -16.62 10.66
C LEU A 140 -0.08 -16.23 9.22
N THR A 141 -0.26 -17.21 8.34
CA THR A 141 -0.64 -17.00 6.93
C THR A 141 -1.98 -16.25 6.83
N ARG A 142 -3.00 -16.67 7.59
CA ARG A 142 -4.30 -15.97 7.61
C ARG A 142 -4.19 -14.51 8.05
N VAL A 143 -3.29 -14.22 8.99
CA VAL A 143 -3.05 -12.86 9.46
C VAL A 143 -2.29 -12.05 8.40
N GLN A 144 -1.29 -12.64 7.73
CA GLN A 144 -0.62 -12.01 6.59
C GLN A 144 -1.62 -11.66 5.48
N ASP A 145 -2.48 -12.61 5.08
CA ASP A 145 -3.50 -12.40 4.05
C ASP A 145 -4.46 -11.27 4.43
N ALA A 146 -4.88 -11.21 5.70
CA ALA A 146 -5.72 -10.14 6.22
C ALA A 146 -5.02 -8.76 6.13
N VAL A 147 -3.75 -8.68 6.51
CA VAL A 147 -2.96 -7.43 6.43
C VAL A 147 -2.80 -6.98 4.97
N VAL A 148 -2.55 -7.91 4.04
CA VAL A 148 -2.48 -7.60 2.60
C VAL A 148 -3.81 -7.08 2.09
N SER A 149 -4.91 -7.77 2.41
CA SER A 149 -6.27 -7.33 2.05
C SER A 149 -6.59 -5.94 2.60
N ASP A 150 -6.25 -5.65 3.85
CA ASP A 150 -6.50 -4.34 4.46
C ASP A 150 -5.71 -3.23 3.75
N MET A 151 -4.44 -3.47 3.43
CA MET A 151 -3.62 -2.53 2.64
C MET A 151 -4.26 -2.22 1.28
N GLU A 152 -4.75 -3.24 0.57
CA GLU A 152 -5.40 -3.07 -0.73
C GLU A 152 -6.72 -2.29 -0.63
N ILE A 153 -7.57 -2.61 0.35
CA ILE A 153 -8.85 -1.92 0.58
C ILE A 153 -8.61 -0.44 0.89
N LEU A 154 -7.64 -0.16 1.76
CA LEU A 154 -7.28 1.20 2.16
C LEU A 154 -6.69 1.99 0.99
N ALA A 155 -5.80 1.38 0.22
CA ALA A 155 -5.23 2.00 -0.98
C ALA A 155 -6.31 2.31 -2.02
N ALA A 156 -7.23 1.38 -2.27
CA ALA A 156 -8.35 1.59 -3.19
C ALA A 156 -9.24 2.76 -2.75
N ARG A 157 -9.59 2.83 -1.46
CA ARG A 157 -10.35 3.96 -0.91
C ARG A 157 -9.60 5.28 -1.06
N PHE A 158 -8.31 5.31 -0.73
CA PHE A 158 -7.51 6.53 -0.84
C PHE A 158 -7.42 7.01 -2.29
N ASN A 159 -7.21 6.10 -3.24
CA ASN A 159 -7.20 6.43 -4.67
C ASN A 159 -8.55 6.99 -5.13
N GLN A 160 -9.67 6.40 -4.68
CA GLN A 160 -10.99 6.95 -4.98
C GLN A 160 -11.15 8.38 -4.46
N GLN A 161 -10.73 8.67 -3.23
CA GLN A 161 -10.79 10.03 -2.67
C GLN A 161 -9.85 11.00 -3.40
N LEU A 162 -8.66 10.53 -3.81
CA LEU A 162 -7.74 11.32 -4.62
C LEU A 162 -8.35 11.70 -5.97
N HIS A 163 -9.05 10.77 -6.65
CA HIS A 163 -9.73 11.08 -7.91
C HIS A 163 -10.81 12.14 -7.72
N VAL A 164 -11.61 12.03 -6.66
CA VAL A 164 -12.65 13.02 -6.32
C VAL A 164 -12.02 14.39 -6.00
N TYR A 165 -10.95 14.41 -5.22
CA TYR A 165 -10.21 15.63 -4.90
C TYR A 165 -9.65 16.30 -6.17
N LYS A 166 -9.00 15.53 -7.04
CA LYS A 166 -8.42 16.03 -8.31
C LYS A 166 -9.50 16.55 -9.26
N ALA A 167 -10.65 15.88 -9.34
CA ALA A 167 -11.78 16.32 -10.14
C ALA A 167 -12.34 17.67 -9.63
N ARG A 168 -12.38 17.88 -8.31
CA ARG A 168 -12.80 19.14 -7.69
C ARG A 168 -11.80 20.28 -7.93
N THR A 169 -10.50 20.02 -7.82
CA THR A 169 -9.47 21.05 -7.98
C THR A 169 -9.07 21.29 -9.44
N GLY A 170 -9.66 20.57 -10.39
CA GLY A 170 -9.50 20.79 -11.83
C GLY A 170 -8.07 20.56 -12.35
N GLY A 171 -7.22 19.84 -11.61
CA GLY A 171 -5.78 19.75 -11.90
C GLY A 171 -5.03 21.09 -11.77
N ALA A 172 -5.71 22.16 -11.35
CA ALA A 172 -5.09 23.44 -11.07
C ALA A 172 -4.33 23.36 -9.73
N PRO A 173 -3.09 23.88 -9.66
CA PRO A 173 -2.35 23.96 -8.40
C PRO A 173 -3.20 24.68 -7.36
N ALA A 174 -3.31 24.11 -6.16
CA ALA A 174 -4.26 24.56 -5.17
C ALA A 174 -4.08 26.05 -4.84
N PRO A 175 -5.17 26.82 -4.66
CA PRO A 175 -5.09 28.15 -4.08
C PRO A 175 -4.49 28.01 -2.68
N ALA A 176 -3.45 28.82 -2.41
CA ALA A 176 -2.73 28.84 -1.14
C ALA A 176 -3.71 28.79 0.03
N ALA A 177 -3.48 27.84 0.96
CA ALA A 177 -4.35 27.61 2.10
C ALA A 177 -4.72 28.95 2.78
N PRO A 178 -6.00 29.17 3.13
CA PRO A 178 -6.39 30.37 3.84
C PRO A 178 -5.59 30.46 5.13
N ALA A 179 -4.93 31.60 5.33
CA ALA A 179 -4.06 31.85 6.48
C ALA A 179 -4.82 31.48 7.78
N PRO A 180 -4.16 30.79 8.73
CA PRO A 180 -4.80 30.39 9.97
C PRO A 180 -5.39 31.63 10.65
N ALA A 181 -6.69 31.56 10.96
CA ALA A 181 -7.42 32.65 11.59
C ALA A 181 -6.69 33.07 12.87
N THR A 182 -6.07 34.24 12.83
CA THR A 182 -5.41 34.84 14.00
C THR A 182 -6.48 35.09 15.05
N LYS A 183 -6.45 34.29 16.11
CA LYS A 183 -7.27 34.47 17.30
C LYS A 183 -6.97 35.86 17.87
N PRO A 184 -7.95 36.77 18.01
CA PRO A 184 -7.68 38.10 18.54
C PRO A 184 -7.22 37.97 20.00
N ALA A 185 -6.03 38.50 20.29
CA ALA A 185 -5.53 38.64 21.65
C ALA A 185 -6.44 39.61 22.42
N GLY A 186 -7.09 39.10 23.46
CA GLY A 186 -7.90 39.89 24.37
C GLY A 186 -7.06 40.90 25.15
N LYS A 187 -7.66 42.05 25.41
CA LYS A 187 -7.13 43.17 26.20
C LYS A 187 -7.00 42.83 27.68
#